data_AF-A0A8J8JE76-F1
#
_entry.id   AF-A0A8J8JE76-F1
#
_cell.length_a   1.000
_cell.length_b   1.000
_cell.length_c   1.000
_cell.angle_alpha   90.00
_cell.angle_beta   90.00
_cell.angle_gamma   90.00
#
_symmetry.space_group_name_H-M   'P 1'
#
loop_
_entity.id
_entity.type
_entity.pdbx_description
1 polymer ?
#
loop_
_entity_poly.entity_id
_entity_poly.type
_entity_poly.pdbx_seq_one_letter_code
_entity_poly.pdbx_strand_id
1 'polypeptide(L)'
;NEKLKESLAKGVAFHHAGLGRTERSIIEDMFREGLIKAITATPTLSAGLNLPAFRVIIRDTKRYSNFGWTDIPVLEIQQMMGRAGRPKYDREGQAIIVAKTEKPENIMKRYIMGKPEKLFSMLSNEASFRSQILALITNFGVGNFKELINFLERTFYYHQRKNL
;
A
#
# COMPACT_ATOMS: atom_id res chain seq x y z
N ASN A 1 13.72 20.42 6.47
CA ASN A 1 14.65 19.36 6.05
C ASN A 1 15.58 19.88 4.93
N GLU A 2 16.90 19.98 5.15
CA GLU A 2 17.84 20.57 4.15
C GLU A 2 17.96 19.76 2.86
N LYS A 3 17.99 18.42 2.95
CA LYS A 3 18.06 17.54 1.77
C LYS A 3 16.83 17.68 0.87
N LEU A 4 15.66 17.89 1.48
CA LEU A 4 14.43 18.11 0.75
C LEU A 4 14.47 19.44 -0.02
N LYS A 5 14.95 20.52 0.63
CA LYS A 5 15.11 21.83 -0.04
C LYS A 5 16.05 21.73 -1.25
N GLU A 6 17.19 21.06 -1.09
CA GLU A 6 18.16 20.85 -2.17
C GLU A 6 17.53 20.07 -3.34
N SER A 7 16.75 19.03 -3.04
CA SER A 7 16.05 18.23 -4.06
C SER A 7 15.00 19.08 -4.78
N LEU A 8 14.19 19.83 -4.03
CA LEU A 8 13.13 20.67 -4.57
C LEU A 8 13.67 21.75 -5.50
N ALA A 9 14.82 22.36 -5.15
CA ALA A 9 15.50 23.33 -6.00
C ALA A 9 15.94 22.73 -7.36
N LYS A 10 16.07 21.41 -7.45
CA LYS A 10 16.39 20.65 -8.68
C LYS A 10 15.14 20.09 -9.36
N GLY A 11 13.94 20.46 -8.91
CA GLY A 11 12.67 20.02 -9.51
C GLY A 11 12.27 18.58 -9.17
N VAL A 12 12.84 17.98 -8.12
CA VAL A 12 12.52 16.61 -7.67
C VAL A 12 12.29 16.58 -6.16
N ALA A 13 11.57 15.57 -5.66
CA ALA A 13 11.39 15.39 -4.22
C ALA A 13 11.47 13.92 -3.81
N PHE A 14 11.70 13.69 -2.53
CA PHE A 14 11.47 12.40 -1.89
C PHE A 14 10.29 12.52 -0.94
N HIS A 15 9.48 11.48 -0.80
CA HIS A 15 8.30 11.45 0.06
C HIS A 15 8.26 10.16 0.86
N HIS A 16 8.13 10.28 2.19
CA HIS A 16 8.09 9.15 3.12
C HIS A 16 7.48 9.56 4.46
N ALA A 17 7.17 8.58 5.31
CA ALA A 17 6.54 8.81 6.61
C ALA A 17 7.36 9.67 7.58
N GLY A 18 8.70 9.70 7.43
CA GLY A 18 9.58 10.57 8.23
C GLY A 18 9.50 12.07 7.91
N LEU A 19 8.74 12.49 6.90
CA LEU A 19 8.51 13.92 6.62
C LEU A 19 7.33 14.45 7.43
N GLY A 20 7.43 15.72 7.83
CA GLY A 20 6.33 16.44 8.47
C GLY A 20 5.09 16.48 7.57
N ARG A 21 3.90 16.62 8.16
CA ARG A 21 2.64 16.72 7.39
C ARG A 21 2.67 17.88 6.41
N THR A 22 3.19 19.03 6.85
CA THR A 22 3.33 20.23 6.01
C THR A 22 4.28 20.00 4.85
N GLU A 23 5.44 19.37 5.08
CA GLU A 23 6.40 19.04 4.02
C GLU A 23 5.77 18.12 2.97
N ARG A 24 5.02 17.09 3.41
CA ARG A 24 4.30 16.17 2.50
C ARG A 24 3.26 16.91 1.66
N SER A 25 2.44 17.76 2.27
CA SER A 25 1.44 18.56 1.55
C SER A 25 2.07 19.44 0.47
N ILE A 26 3.16 20.15 0.82
CA ILE A 26 3.86 21.02 -0.12
C ILE A 26 4.37 20.23 -1.33
N ILE A 27 5.00 19.06 -1.11
CA ILE A 27 5.49 18.20 -2.19
C ILE A 27 4.33 17.74 -3.09
N GLU A 28 3.21 17.35 -2.49
CA GLU A 28 2.03 16.87 -3.20
C GLU A 28 1.41 17.97 -4.08
N ASP A 29 1.30 19.18 -3.56
CA ASP A 29 0.77 20.34 -4.26
C ASP A 29 1.71 20.77 -5.40
N MET A 30 3.01 20.90 -5.11
CA MET A 30 4.03 21.23 -6.12
C MET A 30 4.08 20.20 -7.26
N PHE A 31 3.86 18.91 -6.99
CA PHE A 31 3.80 17.90 -8.04
C PHE A 31 2.52 17.97 -8.86
N ARG A 32 1.38 18.22 -8.22
CA ARG A 32 0.08 18.39 -8.89
C ARG A 32 0.07 19.61 -9.81
N GLU A 33 0.71 20.69 -9.39
CA GLU A 33 0.91 21.91 -10.17
C GLU A 33 2.02 21.78 -11.24
N GLY A 34 2.76 20.67 -11.22
CA GLY A 34 3.85 20.42 -12.18
C GLY A 34 5.10 21.27 -11.94
N LEU A 35 5.24 21.89 -10.77
CA LEU A 35 6.43 22.63 -10.36
C LEU A 35 7.62 21.70 -10.12
N ILE A 36 7.37 20.52 -9.55
CA ILE A 36 8.33 19.42 -9.50
C ILE A 36 7.95 18.32 -10.49
N LYS A 37 8.96 17.70 -11.11
CA LYS A 37 8.79 16.78 -12.24
C LYS A 37 8.78 15.32 -11.82
N ALA A 38 9.36 15.00 -10.66
CA ALA A 38 9.40 13.64 -10.15
C ALA A 38 9.37 13.59 -8.62
N ILE A 39 8.73 12.55 -8.11
CA ILE A 39 8.77 12.18 -6.68
C ILE A 39 9.31 10.76 -6.59
N THR A 40 10.26 10.55 -5.67
CA THR A 40 10.63 9.21 -5.20
C THR A 40 9.91 8.94 -3.89
N ALA A 41 9.25 7.80 -3.76
CA ALA A 41 8.35 7.54 -2.64
C ALA A 41 8.57 6.16 -2.03
N THR A 42 8.43 6.05 -0.71
CA THR A 42 8.34 4.76 -0.03
C THR A 42 6.95 4.14 -0.22
N PRO A 43 6.78 2.81 -0.10
CA PRO A 43 5.49 2.16 -0.35
C PRO A 43 4.32 2.68 0.50
N THR A 44 4.58 3.31 1.66
CA THR A 44 3.55 3.98 2.46
C THR A 44 2.76 5.04 1.70
N LEU A 45 3.24 5.54 0.56
CA LEU A 45 2.48 6.43 -0.34
C LEU A 45 1.50 5.70 -1.27
N SER A 46 1.74 4.44 -1.60
CA SER A 46 1.03 3.75 -2.70
C SER A 46 -0.47 3.59 -2.44
N ALA A 47 -0.90 3.61 -1.17
CA ALA A 47 -2.29 3.52 -0.78
C ALA A 47 -2.95 4.88 -0.42
N GLY A 48 -2.16 5.92 -0.10
CA GLY A 48 -2.66 7.08 0.64
C GLY A 48 -2.89 8.37 -0.13
N LEU A 49 -2.29 8.54 -1.32
CA LEU A 49 -2.32 9.82 -2.05
C LEU A 49 -3.08 9.73 -3.35
N ASN A 50 -3.73 10.81 -3.78
CA ASN A 50 -4.30 10.92 -5.12
C ASN A 50 -3.36 11.74 -6.02
N LEU A 51 -2.22 11.15 -6.37
CA LEU A 51 -1.20 11.74 -7.23
C LEU A 51 -0.92 10.83 -8.42
N PRO A 52 -1.72 10.91 -9.50
CA PRO A 52 -1.40 10.22 -10.74
C PRO A 52 -0.20 10.88 -11.42
N ALA A 53 0.62 10.07 -12.08
CA ALA A 53 1.77 10.53 -12.85
C ALA A 53 1.73 9.87 -14.23
N PHE A 54 2.23 10.52 -15.28
CA PHE A 54 2.32 9.89 -16.60
C PHE A 54 3.04 8.52 -16.54
N ARG A 55 4.15 8.47 -15.78
CA ARG A 55 4.95 7.27 -15.59
C ARG A 55 5.14 6.94 -14.12
N VAL A 56 4.98 5.66 -13.78
CA VAL A 56 5.34 5.10 -12.47
C VAL A 56 6.50 4.12 -12.68
N ILE A 57 7.55 4.28 -11.88
CA ILE A 57 8.71 3.40 -11.90
C ILE A 57 8.79 2.66 -10.56
N ILE A 58 8.54 1.36 -10.60
CA ILE A 58 8.74 0.47 -9.45
C ILE A 58 10.20 0.04 -9.43
N ARG A 59 10.98 0.74 -8.60
CA ARG A 59 12.43 0.53 -8.49
C ARG A 59 12.81 -0.80 -7.85
N ASP A 60 12.00 -1.27 -6.90
CA ASP A 60 12.25 -2.43 -6.06
C ASP A 60 11.00 -3.31 -5.98
N THR A 61 11.16 -4.61 -6.15
CA THR A 61 10.10 -5.62 -6.03
C THR A 61 10.20 -6.44 -4.75
N LYS A 62 11.18 -6.12 -3.89
CA LYS A 62 11.41 -6.77 -2.60
C LYS A 62 11.49 -5.72 -1.51
N ARG A 63 11.01 -6.08 -0.32
CA ARG A 63 11.15 -5.28 0.89
C ARG A 63 11.71 -6.11 2.03
N TYR A 64 12.36 -5.45 2.98
CA TYR A 64 12.81 -6.10 4.19
C TYR A 64 11.62 -6.27 5.16
N SER A 65 11.49 -7.47 5.71
CA SER A 65 10.48 -7.85 6.70
C SER A 65 11.15 -8.45 7.94
N ASN A 66 10.36 -8.74 8.97
CA ASN A 66 10.86 -9.37 10.20
C ASN A 66 11.57 -10.72 9.96
N PHE A 67 11.29 -11.38 8.82
CA PHE A 67 11.86 -12.67 8.44
C PHE A 67 12.88 -12.55 7.29
N GLY A 68 13.33 -11.33 6.98
CA GLY A 68 14.28 -11.05 5.89
C GLY A 68 13.62 -10.47 4.64
N TRP A 69 14.32 -10.56 3.52
CA TRP A 69 13.83 -10.04 2.23
C TRP A 69 12.65 -10.86 1.72
N THR A 70 11.54 -10.19 1.46
CA THR A 70 10.32 -10.79 0.90
C THR A 70 9.87 -10.04 -0.34
N ASP A 71 9.19 -10.74 -1.23
CA ASP A 71 8.54 -10.13 -2.40
C ASP A 71 7.44 -9.17 -1.93
N ILE A 72 7.33 -8.03 -2.59
CA ILE A 72 6.20 -7.12 -2.37
C ILE A 72 4.93 -7.81 -2.94
N PRO A 73 3.79 -7.80 -2.23
CA PRO A 73 2.57 -8.42 -2.72
C PRO A 73 2.16 -7.94 -4.12
N VAL A 74 1.63 -8.84 -4.95
CA VAL A 74 1.15 -8.53 -6.30
C VAL A 74 0.11 -7.42 -6.27
N LEU A 75 -0.81 -7.46 -5.30
CA LEU A 75 -1.81 -6.41 -5.12
C LEU A 75 -1.18 -5.02 -4.95
N GLU A 76 -0.12 -4.92 -4.14
CA GLU A 76 0.55 -3.64 -3.84
C GLU A 76 1.31 -3.10 -5.07
N ILE A 77 1.98 -3.98 -5.81
CA ILE A 77 2.63 -3.61 -7.08
C ILE A 77 1.59 -3.14 -8.10
N GLN A 78 0.48 -3.85 -8.24
CA GLN A 78 -0.60 -3.45 -9.16
C GLN A 78 -1.25 -2.12 -8.74
N GLN A 79 -1.39 -1.84 -7.45
CA GLN A 79 -1.83 -0.52 -6.95
C GLN A 79 -0.83 0.59 -7.31
N MET A 80 0.48 0.33 -7.24
CA MET A 80 1.48 1.29 -7.72
C MET A 80 1.34 1.53 -9.22
N MET A 81 1.22 0.47 -10.02
CA MET A 81 1.04 0.58 -11.47
C MET A 81 -0.22 1.37 -11.85
N GLY A 82 -1.32 1.21 -11.09
CA GLY A 82 -2.58 1.94 -11.30
C GLY A 82 -2.50 3.46 -11.10
N ARG A 83 -1.37 3.98 -10.61
CA ARG A 83 -1.11 5.43 -10.51
C ARG A 83 -0.51 6.01 -11.79
N ALA A 84 -0.17 5.18 -12.77
CA ALA A 84 0.34 5.61 -14.06
C ALA A 84 -0.81 6.09 -14.95
N GLY A 85 -0.59 7.21 -15.63
CA GLY A 85 -1.56 7.89 -16.49
C GLY A 85 -2.42 8.91 -15.74
N ARG A 86 -2.45 10.15 -16.22
CA ARG A 86 -3.31 11.21 -15.69
C ARG A 86 -4.55 11.36 -16.58
N PRO A 87 -5.78 11.08 -16.09
CA PRO A 87 -6.98 11.00 -16.94
C PRO A 87 -7.28 12.20 -17.85
N LYS A 88 -6.84 13.41 -17.48
CA LYS A 88 -7.07 14.64 -18.26
C LYS A 88 -5.90 15.05 -19.17
N TYR A 89 -4.72 14.47 -18.98
CA TYR A 89 -3.49 14.96 -19.62
C TYR A 89 -2.85 13.92 -20.53
N ASP A 90 -2.98 12.65 -20.20
CA ASP A 90 -2.26 11.57 -20.88
C ASP A 90 -3.26 10.66 -21.61
N ARG A 91 -2.93 10.27 -22.85
CA ARG A 91 -3.68 9.26 -23.60
C ARG A 91 -3.44 7.84 -23.08
N GLU A 92 -2.30 7.64 -22.44
CA GLU A 92 -1.86 6.38 -21.85
C GLU A 92 -0.99 6.65 -20.60
N GLY A 93 -0.90 5.65 -19.72
CA GLY A 93 0.01 5.65 -18.58
C GLY A 93 1.05 4.56 -18.72
N GLN A 94 2.27 4.80 -18.24
CA GLN A 94 3.36 3.81 -18.30
C GLN A 94 3.79 3.36 -16.90
N ALA A 95 3.69 2.06 -16.64
CA ALA A 95 4.23 1.46 -15.43
C ALA A 95 5.44 0.60 -15.78
N ILE A 96 6.58 0.85 -15.14
CA ILE A 96 7.85 0.17 -15.41
C ILE A 96 8.36 -0.48 -14.12
N ILE A 97 8.57 -1.78 -14.14
CA ILE A 97 9.22 -2.50 -13.04
C ILE A 97 10.69 -2.71 -13.40
N VAL A 98 11.59 -2.27 -12.51
CA VAL A 98 13.04 -2.41 -12.71
C VAL A 98 13.52 -3.77 -12.20
N ALA A 99 13.94 -4.64 -13.12
CA ALA A 99 14.58 -5.91 -12.81
C ALA A 99 16.03 -5.69 -12.35
N LYS A 100 16.32 -5.91 -11.06
CA LYS A 100 17.69 -5.79 -10.49
C LYS A 100 18.43 -7.12 -10.49
N THR A 101 17.84 -8.10 -9.79
CA THR A 101 18.45 -9.40 -9.49
C THR A 101 17.62 -10.56 -10.01
N GLU A 102 16.30 -10.38 -10.11
CA GLU A 102 15.40 -11.37 -10.70
C GLU A 102 15.34 -11.22 -12.22
N LYS A 103 15.16 -12.35 -12.90
CA LYS A 103 14.95 -12.39 -14.35
C LYS A 103 13.66 -11.63 -14.73
N PRO A 104 13.68 -10.77 -15.77
CA PRO A 104 12.50 -10.02 -16.20
C PRO A 104 11.27 -10.89 -16.47
N GLU A 105 11.45 -12.12 -16.97
CA GLU A 105 10.37 -13.06 -17.27
C GLU A 105 9.62 -13.50 -16.00
N ASN A 106 10.34 -13.67 -14.89
CA ASN A 106 9.74 -14.03 -13.59
C ASN A 106 8.93 -12.87 -13.02
N ILE A 107 9.45 -11.65 -13.12
CA ILE A 107 8.76 -10.42 -12.70
C ILE A 107 7.49 -10.23 -13.53
N MET A 108 7.59 -10.37 -14.86
CA MET A 108 6.45 -10.30 -15.78
C MET A 108 5.38 -11.33 -15.42
N LYS A 109 5.78 -12.60 -15.24
CA LYS A 109 4.85 -13.68 -14.87
C LYS A 109 4.15 -13.42 -13.53
N ARG A 110 4.87 -12.89 -12.54
CA ARG A 110 4.32 -12.65 -11.19
C ARG A 110 3.43 -11.41 -11.12
N TYR A 111 3.90 -10.26 -11.61
CA TYR A 111 3.27 -8.97 -11.32
C TYR A 111 2.34 -8.47 -12.44
N ILE A 112 2.65 -8.82 -13.70
CA ILE A 112 1.89 -8.36 -14.86
C ILE A 112 0.86 -9.41 -15.27
N MET A 113 1.29 -10.67 -15.43
CA MET A 113 0.41 -11.77 -15.81
C MET A 113 -0.26 -12.45 -14.61
N GLY A 114 0.26 -12.23 -13.41
CA GLY A 114 -0.25 -12.82 -12.18
C GLY A 114 -1.50 -12.12 -11.66
N LYS A 115 -2.28 -12.85 -10.86
CA LYS A 115 -3.44 -12.30 -10.14
C LYS A 115 -3.03 -11.85 -8.74
N PRO A 116 -3.63 -10.78 -8.20
CA PRO A 116 -3.49 -10.44 -6.78
C PRO A 116 -3.75 -11.63 -5.87
N GLU A 117 -3.03 -11.66 -4.75
CA GLU A 117 -3.23 -12.64 -3.70
C GLU A 117 -4.66 -12.54 -3.15
N LYS A 118 -5.22 -13.67 -2.71
CA LYS A 118 -6.47 -13.66 -1.96
C LYS A 118 -6.25 -12.95 -0.63
N LEU A 119 -7.21 -12.11 -0.24
CA LEU A 119 -7.22 -11.51 1.09
C LEU A 119 -7.68 -12.54 2.12
N PHE A 120 -7.00 -12.59 3.26
CA PHE A 120 -7.37 -13.41 4.40
C PHE A 120 -7.62 -12.54 5.61
N SER A 121 -8.66 -12.88 6.38
CA SER A 121 -8.98 -12.21 7.62
C SER A 121 -7.85 -12.40 8.63
N MET A 122 -7.41 -11.30 9.22
CA MET A 122 -6.37 -11.28 10.27
C MET A 122 -6.96 -11.34 11.69
N LEU A 123 -8.26 -11.66 11.83
CA LEU A 123 -8.93 -11.68 13.14
C LEU A 123 -8.30 -12.65 14.14
N SER A 124 -7.60 -13.69 13.66
CA SER A 124 -6.87 -14.63 14.52
C SER A 124 -5.58 -14.07 15.16
N ASN A 125 -5.21 -12.81 14.86
CA ASN A 125 -4.13 -12.15 15.58
C ASN A 125 -4.50 -11.99 17.06
N GLU A 126 -3.76 -12.65 17.94
CA GLU A 126 -4.12 -12.75 19.37
C GLU A 126 -4.30 -11.39 20.06
N ALA A 127 -3.39 -10.44 19.83
CA ALA A 127 -3.45 -9.12 20.45
C ALA A 127 -4.70 -8.35 20.00
N SER A 128 -4.98 -8.36 18.70
CA SER A 128 -6.17 -7.73 18.14
C SER A 128 -7.44 -8.43 18.62
N PHE A 129 -7.44 -9.76 18.63
CA PHE A 129 -8.59 -10.56 19.05
C PHE A 129 -8.96 -10.27 20.50
N ARG A 130 -8.01 -10.34 21.44
CA ARG A 130 -8.25 -10.05 22.86
C ARG A 130 -8.84 -8.65 23.08
N SER A 131 -8.26 -7.64 22.42
CA SER A 131 -8.76 -6.26 22.50
C SER A 131 -10.20 -6.12 21.98
N GLN A 132 -10.52 -6.77 20.86
CA GLN A 132 -11.86 -6.73 20.29
C GLN A 132 -12.89 -7.47 21.15
N ILE A 133 -12.53 -8.62 21.73
CA ILE A 133 -13.41 -9.34 22.67
C ILE A 133 -13.74 -8.48 23.89
N LEU A 134 -12.74 -7.81 24.48
CA LEU A 134 -12.97 -6.91 25.59
C LEU A 134 -13.92 -5.77 25.21
N ALA A 135 -13.71 -5.15 24.05
CA ALA A 135 -14.59 -4.09 23.55
C ALA A 135 -16.03 -4.56 23.35
N LEU A 136 -16.23 -5.79 22.85
CA LEU A 136 -17.56 -6.39 22.71
C LEU A 136 -18.28 -6.52 24.06
N ILE A 137 -17.57 -6.91 25.11
CA ILE A 137 -18.13 -7.04 26.45
C ILE A 137 -18.43 -5.66 27.05
N THR A 138 -17.49 -4.72 26.99
CA THR A 138 -17.61 -3.43 27.71
C THR A 138 -18.50 -2.42 26.99
N ASN A 139 -18.47 -2.40 25.66
CA ASN A 139 -19.08 -1.32 24.87
C ASN A 139 -20.30 -1.78 24.08
N PHE A 140 -20.40 -3.07 23.76
CA PHE A 140 -21.47 -3.63 22.93
C PHE A 140 -22.38 -4.60 23.68
N GLY A 141 -22.18 -4.76 24.99
CA GLY A 141 -23.08 -5.49 25.87
C GLY A 141 -23.11 -7.01 25.63
N VAL A 142 -22.07 -7.59 25.02
CA VAL A 142 -21.96 -9.05 24.86
C VAL A 142 -21.76 -9.68 26.24
N GLY A 143 -22.82 -10.28 26.78
CA GLY A 143 -22.88 -10.75 28.16
C GLY A 143 -22.60 -12.24 28.34
N ASN A 144 -22.60 -13.01 27.25
CA ASN A 144 -22.41 -14.45 27.30
C ASN A 144 -21.72 -15.01 26.05
N PHE A 145 -21.27 -16.27 26.16
CA PHE A 145 -20.55 -16.95 25.10
C PHE A 145 -21.37 -17.13 23.81
N LYS A 146 -22.69 -17.36 23.94
CA LYS A 146 -23.58 -17.55 22.78
C LYS A 146 -23.66 -16.28 21.93
N GLU A 147 -23.79 -15.13 22.56
CA GLU A 147 -23.78 -13.83 21.88
C GLU A 147 -22.44 -13.55 21.21
N LEU A 148 -21.33 -13.88 21.88
CA LEU A 148 -20.00 -13.75 21.30
C LEU A 148 -19.85 -14.61 20.04
N ILE A 149 -20.27 -15.87 20.08
CA ILE A 149 -20.22 -16.76 18.92
C ILE A 149 -21.08 -16.21 17.77
N ASN A 150 -22.30 -15.75 18.05
CA ASN A 150 -23.19 -15.16 17.03
C ASN A 150 -22.54 -13.94 16.36
N PHE A 151 -21.77 -13.13 17.09
CA PHE A 151 -20.98 -12.06 16.50
C PHE A 151 -19.87 -12.62 15.60
N LEU A 152 -19.08 -13.57 16.10
CA LEU A 152 -17.95 -14.15 15.35
C LEU A 152 -18.40 -14.85 14.07
N GLU A 153 -19.56 -15.49 14.05
CA GLU A 153 -20.16 -16.14 12.87
C GLU A 153 -20.46 -15.18 11.71
N ARG A 154 -20.59 -13.88 12.00
CA ARG A 154 -20.83 -12.83 11.00
C ARG A 154 -19.55 -12.16 10.51
N THR A 155 -18.39 -12.55 11.04
CA THR A 155 -17.11 -11.96 10.65
C THR A 155 -16.61 -12.53 9.32
N PHE A 156 -15.77 -11.75 8.63
CA PHE A 156 -15.07 -12.23 7.43
C PHE A 156 -14.21 -13.48 7.73
N TYR A 157 -13.67 -13.58 8.95
CA TYR A 157 -12.90 -14.75 9.39
C TYR A 157 -13.73 -16.03 9.34
N TYR A 158 -14.93 -16.00 9.92
CA TYR A 158 -15.82 -17.16 9.92
C TYR A 158 -16.30 -17.47 8.51
N HIS A 159 -16.72 -16.47 7.74
CA HIS A 159 -17.16 -16.67 6.36
C HIS A 159 -16.11 -17.37 5.49
N GLN A 160 -14.82 -17.03 5.66
CA GLN A 160 -13.73 -17.68 4.92
C GLN A 160 -13.44 -19.12 5.33
N ARG A 161 -13.84 -19.53 6.54
CA ARG A 161 -13.55 -20.85 7.12
C ARG A 161 -14.75 -21.78 7.20
N LYS A 162 -15.96 -21.26 7.01
CA LYS A 162 -17.20 -22.04 7.09
C LYS A 162 -17.24 -23.24 6.12
N ASN A 163 -16.54 -23.11 4.98
CA ASN A 163 -16.51 -24.12 3.91
C ASN A 163 -15.12 -24.77 3.73
N LEU A 164 -14.23 -24.64 4.72
CA LEU A 164 -12.99 -25.42 4.81
C LEU A 164 -13.25 -26.68 5.62
#